data_AF-A0A1B6JJL8-F1
#
_entry.id   AF-A0A1B6JJL8-F1
#
_cell.length_a   1.000
_cell.length_b   1.000
_cell.length_c   1.000
_cell.angle_alpha   90.00
_cell.angle_beta   90.00
_cell.angle_gamma   90.00
#
_symmetry.space_group_name_H-M   'P 1'
#
loop_
_entity.id
_entity.type
_entity.pdbx_description
1 polymer ?
#
loop_
_entity_poly.entity_id
_entity_poly.type
_entity_poly.pdbx_seq_one_letter_code
_entity_poly.pdbx_strand_id
1 'polypeptide(L)'
;LKDNDLNAPTYGGGEAGEETRARGFLAYYEICERILKKNWEVVKDPDGQIGPYARLGDQWVSFDDQAMIHHKSEYVLHNNLGGAMIWALDLDDFRNQCGCEKYPLLRTINRVLRKYPGPGPDCSLDSKIAGSRDQGCTTAEAHSSDCSRYYACIDGKRVERVCPSNLHFNAREQTCDIPSQADCHYSETGTNALETVATGSHPPQPSDAKVICYFTNWAWHRKGVGQFLPSHINPSLCTHVVYAFAVLDPKTLTVRSHDEWTDLDNDFYSQVTALKSHGVKVLLGLGGWNDSEGDKYSRLVNNPMARTRFVRHLSKFLHRYGFDGVDLDWEYPTCWQVNCNAGPESDKEGFTDLVAELSRELKPRGLLLSAAVSPSRVVVDKAYDVETLSKHLDWLGLMAYDYHGFWDNRTGHVAPLYYNDGDTLPHFNTNFSVHYWLKAGAPREKLVLGMPLYGQTFTLADSGDVRLGAPAAGPGE
;
A
#
# COMPACT_ATOMS: atom_id res chain seq x y z
N LEU A 1 -4.15 17.37 27.78
CA LEU A 1 -5.49 16.81 27.49
C LEU A 1 -5.94 17.41 26.17
N LYS A 2 -5.56 16.77 25.06
CA LYS A 2 -6.07 17.09 23.72
C LYS A 2 -6.31 15.72 23.08
N ASP A 3 -7.57 15.31 23.05
CA ASP A 3 -8.02 14.15 22.29
C ASP A 3 -7.81 14.47 20.81
N ASN A 4 -6.72 13.96 20.26
CA ASN A 4 -6.43 13.94 18.83
C ASN A 4 -6.57 12.49 18.30
N ASP A 5 -7.31 11.64 19.02
CA ASP A 5 -7.51 10.24 18.67
C ASP A 5 -8.45 10.11 17.46
N LEU A 6 -8.31 9.02 16.70
CA LEU A 6 -9.26 8.68 15.64
C LEU A 6 -10.64 8.46 16.29
N ASN A 7 -11.69 9.13 15.80
CA ASN A 7 -13.03 9.30 16.38
C ASN A 7 -13.19 10.36 17.50
N ALA A 8 -12.19 11.21 17.75
CA ALA A 8 -12.42 12.41 18.55
C ALA A 8 -13.49 13.31 17.88
N PRO A 9 -14.47 13.84 18.64
CA PRO A 9 -15.56 14.64 18.07
C PRO A 9 -15.02 15.91 17.39
N THR A 10 -15.30 16.07 16.10
CA THR A 10 -14.89 17.24 15.30
C THR A 10 -16.07 18.21 15.09
N TYR A 11 -15.77 19.51 15.01
CA TYR A 11 -16.74 20.54 14.60
C TYR A 11 -16.71 20.68 13.07
N GLY A 12 -17.56 19.93 12.37
CA GLY A 12 -17.76 20.04 10.91
C GLY A 12 -17.45 18.73 10.20
N GLY A 13 -18.44 18.17 9.51
CA GLY A 13 -18.33 16.90 8.81
C GLY A 13 -18.26 17.12 7.31
N GLY A 14 -17.17 16.72 6.67
CA GLY A 14 -17.18 16.44 5.24
C GLY A 14 -18.23 15.36 4.93
N GLU A 15 -18.87 15.47 3.76
CA GLU A 15 -19.69 14.41 3.20
C GLU A 15 -18.88 13.12 3.04
N ALA A 16 -19.57 11.99 2.97
CA ALA A 16 -18.90 10.72 2.75
C ALA A 16 -18.70 10.53 1.25
N GLY A 17 -17.59 9.90 0.82
CA GLY A 17 -17.35 9.57 -0.58
C GLY A 17 -18.57 8.93 -1.25
N GLU A 18 -18.85 9.31 -2.51
CA GLU A 18 -20.09 8.99 -3.23
C GLU A 18 -20.39 7.48 -3.23
N GLU A 19 -19.33 6.65 -3.31
CA GLU A 19 -19.42 5.20 -3.37
C GLU A 19 -18.84 4.51 -2.13
N THR A 20 -17.69 4.97 -1.63
CA THR A 20 -17.04 4.36 -0.45
C THR A 20 -17.80 4.63 0.84
N ARG A 21 -18.52 5.75 0.91
CA ARG A 21 -19.32 6.20 2.07
C ARG A 21 -18.55 6.23 3.38
N ALA A 22 -17.22 6.35 3.29
CA ALA A 22 -16.32 6.55 4.41
C ALA A 22 -15.91 8.03 4.46
N ARG A 23 -15.98 8.63 5.65
CA ARG A 23 -15.56 10.03 5.84
C ARG A 23 -14.04 10.11 5.82
N GLY A 24 -13.49 11.16 5.23
CA GLY A 24 -12.03 11.33 5.18
C GLY A 24 -11.36 10.43 4.14
N PHE A 25 -12.11 9.76 3.26
CA PHE A 25 -11.60 8.64 2.47
C PHE A 25 -12.25 8.59 1.09
N LEU A 26 -11.44 8.38 0.05
CA LEU A 26 -11.92 8.16 -1.32
C LEU A 26 -11.16 7.04 -2.00
N ALA A 27 -11.88 6.15 -2.69
CA ALA A 27 -11.25 5.17 -3.57
C ALA A 27 -10.54 5.86 -4.75
N TYR A 28 -9.52 5.21 -5.32
CA TYR A 28 -8.81 5.74 -6.47
C TYR A 28 -9.73 6.08 -7.65
N TYR A 29 -10.76 5.26 -7.92
CA TYR A 29 -11.72 5.54 -8.99
C TYR A 29 -12.61 6.78 -8.72
N GLU A 30 -12.86 7.12 -7.46
CA GLU A 30 -13.57 8.37 -7.10
C GLU A 30 -12.67 9.58 -7.34
N ILE A 31 -11.39 9.47 -6.96
CA ILE A 31 -10.39 10.52 -7.12
C ILE A 31 -10.13 10.80 -8.60
N CYS A 32 -9.86 9.76 -9.40
CA CYS A 32 -9.61 9.94 -10.82
C CYS A 32 -10.81 10.56 -11.53
N GLU A 33 -12.04 10.20 -11.16
CA GLU A 33 -13.26 10.74 -11.76
C GLU A 33 -13.42 12.21 -11.40
N ARG A 34 -13.12 12.60 -10.16
CA ARG A 34 -13.13 13.99 -9.72
C ARG A 34 -12.14 14.85 -10.52
N ILE A 35 -10.94 14.33 -10.79
CA ILE A 35 -9.94 15.02 -11.63
C ILE A 35 -10.42 15.10 -13.09
N LEU A 36 -10.69 13.95 -13.69
CA LEU A 36 -10.96 13.83 -15.12
C LEU A 36 -12.33 14.40 -15.54
N LYS A 37 -13.32 14.40 -14.65
CA LYS A 37 -14.70 14.80 -14.98
C LYS A 37 -15.22 15.98 -14.18
N LYS A 38 -14.69 16.24 -12.97
CA LYS A 38 -15.18 17.31 -12.06
C LYS A 38 -14.18 18.46 -11.84
N ASN A 39 -13.15 18.57 -12.69
CA ASN A 39 -12.19 19.69 -12.73
C ASN A 39 -11.39 19.88 -11.43
N TRP A 40 -11.12 18.80 -10.70
CA TRP A 40 -10.14 18.87 -9.62
C TRP A 40 -8.74 19.13 -10.19
N GLU A 41 -8.01 20.02 -9.55
CA GLU A 41 -6.63 20.33 -9.88
C GLU A 41 -5.71 19.35 -9.18
N VAL A 42 -4.77 18.77 -9.92
CA VAL A 42 -3.75 17.85 -9.38
C VAL A 42 -2.46 18.61 -9.19
N VAL A 43 -1.83 18.44 -8.05
CA VAL A 43 -0.47 18.91 -7.76
C VAL A 43 0.41 17.70 -7.52
N LYS A 44 1.47 17.60 -8.30
CA LYS A 44 2.50 16.56 -8.19
C LYS A 44 3.69 17.10 -7.42
N ASP A 45 4.32 16.21 -6.67
CA ASP A 45 5.60 16.48 -6.05
C ASP A 45 6.74 16.31 -7.09
N PRO A 46 7.50 17.36 -7.42
CA PRO A 46 8.55 17.30 -8.43
C PRO A 46 9.71 16.37 -8.06
N ASP A 47 9.91 16.12 -6.76
CA ASP A 47 11.02 15.31 -6.26
C ASP A 47 10.65 13.82 -6.14
N GLY A 48 9.37 13.46 -6.35
CA GLY A 48 8.90 12.07 -6.28
C GLY A 48 8.99 11.44 -4.89
N GLN A 49 9.04 12.26 -3.84
CA GLN A 49 9.05 11.86 -2.43
C GLN A 49 7.65 11.43 -1.97
N ILE A 50 6.60 12.02 -2.55
CA ILE A 50 5.20 11.68 -2.30
C ILE A 50 4.39 11.55 -3.59
N GLY A 51 3.26 10.85 -3.50
CA GLY A 51 2.24 10.86 -4.55
C GLY A 51 1.58 12.24 -4.68
N PRO A 52 0.72 12.42 -5.70
CA PRO A 52 0.01 13.67 -5.87
C PRO A 52 -1.01 13.95 -4.75
N TYR A 53 -1.43 15.20 -4.70
CA TYR A 53 -2.71 15.56 -4.11
C TYR A 53 -3.59 16.27 -5.13
N ALA A 54 -4.90 16.19 -4.96
CA ALA A 54 -5.88 16.86 -5.79
C ALA A 54 -6.80 17.75 -4.95
N ARG A 55 -7.32 18.82 -5.55
CA ARG A 55 -8.18 19.78 -4.85
C ARG A 55 -9.28 20.40 -5.72
N LEU A 56 -10.33 20.84 -5.06
CA LEU A 56 -11.34 21.74 -5.61
C LEU A 56 -12.00 22.56 -4.50
N GLY A 57 -11.88 23.89 -4.55
CA GLY A 57 -12.36 24.75 -3.48
C GLY A 57 -11.60 24.48 -2.18
N ASP A 58 -12.31 24.18 -1.10
CA ASP A 58 -11.76 23.77 0.19
C ASP A 58 -11.57 22.24 0.32
N GLN A 59 -11.90 21.46 -0.71
CA GLN A 59 -11.73 20.00 -0.69
C GLN A 59 -10.36 19.61 -1.19
N TRP A 60 -9.71 18.70 -0.46
CA TRP A 60 -8.32 18.27 -0.71
C TRP A 60 -8.19 16.76 -0.46
N VAL A 61 -7.45 16.05 -1.32
CA VAL A 61 -7.16 14.61 -1.16
C VAL A 61 -5.72 14.29 -1.56
N SER A 62 -4.99 13.52 -0.74
CA SER A 62 -3.71 12.93 -1.12
C SER A 62 -3.86 11.45 -1.44
N PHE A 63 -3.12 10.97 -2.44
CA PHE A 63 -3.25 9.59 -2.93
C PHE A 63 -2.01 9.17 -3.73
N ASP A 64 -1.82 7.86 -3.90
CA ASP A 64 -0.84 7.35 -4.86
C ASP A 64 -1.48 7.22 -6.25
N ASP A 65 -0.87 7.82 -7.26
CA ASP A 65 -1.22 7.59 -8.67
C ASP A 65 -0.39 6.47 -9.28
N GLN A 66 -0.57 6.22 -10.59
CA GLN A 66 0.15 5.17 -11.30
C GLN A 66 1.68 5.35 -11.21
N ALA A 67 2.17 6.59 -11.29
CA ALA A 67 3.59 6.91 -11.23
C ALA A 67 4.17 6.62 -9.84
N MET A 68 3.47 7.02 -8.77
CA MET A 68 3.93 6.71 -7.41
C MET A 68 3.85 5.21 -7.10
N ILE A 69 2.81 4.49 -7.56
CA ILE A 69 2.74 3.03 -7.44
C ILE A 69 3.87 2.33 -8.19
N HIS A 70 4.25 2.82 -9.37
CA HIS A 70 5.43 2.34 -10.08
C HIS A 70 6.70 2.54 -9.26
N HIS A 71 6.95 3.76 -8.79
CA HIS A 71 8.13 4.11 -8.00
C HIS A 71 8.23 3.27 -6.71
N LYS A 72 7.13 3.07 -5.99
CA LYS A 72 7.08 2.19 -4.81
C LYS A 72 7.31 0.72 -5.16
N SER A 73 6.88 0.27 -6.34
CA SER A 73 7.15 -1.09 -6.82
C SER A 73 8.63 -1.29 -7.17
N GLU A 74 9.29 -0.27 -7.73
CA GLU A 74 10.74 -0.30 -7.94
C GLU A 74 11.50 -0.27 -6.61
N TYR A 75 11.02 0.52 -5.65
CA TYR A 75 11.55 0.54 -4.29
C TYR A 75 11.53 -0.86 -3.65
N VAL A 76 10.46 -1.64 -3.84
CA VAL A 76 10.36 -3.04 -3.39
C VAL A 76 11.49 -3.89 -3.98
N LEU A 77 11.76 -3.77 -5.28
CA LEU A 77 12.85 -4.50 -5.94
C LEU A 77 14.22 -4.05 -5.44
N HIS A 78 14.47 -2.74 -5.40
CA HIS A 78 15.76 -2.16 -4.98
C HIS A 78 16.12 -2.51 -3.53
N ASN A 79 15.13 -2.66 -2.65
CA ASN A 79 15.34 -3.02 -1.25
C ASN A 79 15.29 -4.54 -0.99
N ASN A 80 15.09 -5.36 -2.03
CA ASN A 80 14.94 -6.81 -1.97
C ASN A 80 13.81 -7.25 -1.02
N LEU A 81 12.69 -6.51 -1.04
CA LEU A 81 11.54 -6.81 -0.19
C LEU A 81 10.78 -8.04 -0.74
N GLY A 82 10.01 -8.70 0.12
CA GLY A 82 9.26 -9.92 -0.20
C GLY A 82 8.12 -9.74 -1.21
N GLY A 83 7.75 -8.49 -1.52
CA GLY A 83 6.71 -8.14 -2.49
C GLY A 83 5.94 -6.88 -2.11
N ALA A 84 4.74 -6.75 -2.69
CA ALA A 84 3.79 -5.70 -2.39
C ALA A 84 2.46 -6.26 -1.85
N MET A 85 1.77 -5.44 -1.06
CA MET A 85 0.46 -5.67 -0.48
C MET A 85 -0.40 -4.46 -0.81
N ILE A 86 -1.66 -4.65 -1.19
CA ILE A 86 -2.58 -3.55 -1.50
C ILE A 86 -3.75 -3.50 -0.53
N TRP A 87 -4.12 -2.30 -0.12
CA TRP A 87 -5.41 -2.02 0.50
C TRP A 87 -6.20 -1.08 -0.41
N ALA A 88 -7.20 -1.54 -1.17
CA ALA A 88 -7.71 -2.90 -1.33
C ALA A 88 -8.28 -3.04 -2.76
N LEU A 89 -8.59 -4.28 -3.20
CA LEU A 89 -9.00 -4.57 -4.58
C LEU A 89 -10.19 -3.74 -5.07
N ASP A 90 -11.13 -3.46 -4.17
CA ASP A 90 -12.36 -2.73 -4.45
C ASP A 90 -12.16 -1.21 -4.53
N LEU A 91 -10.96 -0.72 -4.27
CA LEU A 91 -10.62 0.71 -4.27
C LEU A 91 -9.83 1.14 -5.52
N ASP A 92 -9.25 0.18 -6.25
CA ASP A 92 -8.67 0.42 -7.57
C ASP A 92 -9.75 0.75 -8.61
N ASP A 93 -9.39 1.24 -9.80
CA ASP A 93 -10.34 1.38 -10.91
C ASP A 93 -10.61 0.04 -11.61
N PHE A 94 -11.27 -0.86 -10.88
CA PHE A 94 -11.55 -2.24 -11.32
C PHE A 94 -12.54 -2.32 -12.50
N ARG A 95 -13.31 -1.25 -12.75
CA ARG A 95 -14.29 -1.17 -13.85
C ARG A 95 -13.84 -0.31 -15.02
N ASN A 96 -12.65 0.30 -14.95
CA ASN A 96 -12.15 1.26 -15.95
C ASN A 96 -13.04 2.51 -16.11
N GLN A 97 -13.50 3.09 -15.00
CA GLN A 97 -14.27 4.34 -14.94
C GLN A 97 -13.44 5.57 -15.31
N CYS A 98 -12.13 5.53 -15.03
CA CYS A 98 -11.18 6.59 -15.37
C CYS A 98 -10.80 6.58 -16.87
N GLY A 99 -11.10 5.50 -17.60
CA GLY A 99 -10.81 5.38 -19.03
C GLY A 99 -9.37 5.01 -19.38
N CYS A 100 -8.57 4.50 -18.43
CA CYS A 100 -7.23 4.00 -18.68
C CYS A 100 -7.22 2.48 -18.96
N GLU A 101 -7.33 1.66 -17.91
CA GLU A 101 -7.50 0.21 -17.99
C GLU A 101 -8.18 -0.28 -16.71
N LYS A 102 -8.61 -1.56 -16.66
CA LYS A 102 -9.12 -2.14 -15.41
C LYS A 102 -7.96 -2.46 -14.47
N TYR A 103 -8.06 -2.09 -13.20
CA TYR A 103 -7.01 -2.30 -12.19
C TYR A 103 -5.68 -1.60 -12.54
N PRO A 104 -5.68 -0.30 -12.89
CA PRO A 104 -4.49 0.38 -13.37
C PRO A 104 -3.35 0.37 -12.34
N LEU A 105 -3.66 0.52 -11.05
CA LEU A 105 -2.64 0.52 -10.01
C LEU A 105 -2.10 -0.89 -9.77
N LEU A 106 -2.98 -1.89 -9.60
CA LEU A 106 -2.55 -3.28 -9.38
C LEU A 106 -1.81 -3.86 -10.60
N ARG A 107 -2.20 -3.50 -11.83
CA ARG A 107 -1.45 -3.90 -13.04
C ARG A 107 -0.07 -3.28 -13.09
N THR A 108 0.07 -2.04 -12.63
CA THR A 108 1.38 -1.37 -12.53
C THR A 108 2.30 -2.13 -11.58
N ILE A 109 1.81 -2.53 -10.39
CA ILE A 109 2.54 -3.41 -9.46
C ILE A 109 2.98 -4.70 -10.16
N ASN A 110 2.08 -5.36 -10.88
CA ASN A 110 2.40 -6.64 -11.55
C ASN A 110 3.36 -6.48 -12.74
N ARG A 111 3.36 -5.35 -13.45
CA ARG A 111 4.34 -5.08 -14.52
C ARG A 111 5.74 -4.99 -13.96
N VAL A 112 5.92 -4.28 -12.85
CA VAL A 112 7.22 -4.11 -12.19
C VAL A 112 7.65 -5.40 -11.48
N LEU A 113 6.80 -5.95 -10.61
CA LEU A 113 7.16 -7.05 -9.71
C LEU A 113 7.01 -8.45 -10.31
N ARG A 114 6.20 -8.62 -11.35
CA ARG A 114 5.76 -9.94 -11.85
C ARG A 114 5.85 -10.11 -13.37
N LYS A 115 6.51 -9.19 -14.07
CA LYS A 115 6.68 -9.19 -15.55
C LYS A 115 5.35 -9.33 -16.29
N TYR A 116 4.29 -8.68 -15.80
CA TYR A 116 2.99 -8.70 -16.45
C TYR A 116 3.10 -8.22 -17.90
N PRO A 117 2.50 -8.91 -18.88
CA PRO A 117 2.76 -8.67 -20.29
C PRO A 117 2.20 -7.34 -20.80
N GLY A 118 2.92 -6.78 -21.78
CA GLY A 118 2.54 -5.59 -22.53
C GLY A 118 2.98 -4.28 -21.86
N PRO A 119 3.35 -3.25 -22.65
CA PRO A 119 3.56 -1.92 -22.11
C PRO A 119 2.22 -1.44 -21.50
N GLY A 120 2.27 -0.93 -20.27
CA GLY A 120 1.08 -0.34 -19.65
C GLY A 120 0.67 0.95 -20.35
N PRO A 121 -0.64 1.27 -20.42
CA PRO A 121 -1.07 2.60 -20.82
C PRO A 121 -0.57 3.64 -19.81
N ASP A 122 -0.29 4.85 -20.30
CA ASP A 122 -0.06 6.02 -19.45
C ASP A 122 -1.42 6.50 -18.91
N CYS A 123 -1.63 6.32 -17.61
CA CYS A 123 -2.83 6.73 -16.89
C CYS A 123 -2.68 8.13 -16.26
N SER A 124 -1.90 9.04 -16.85
CA SER A 124 -1.70 10.38 -16.31
C SER A 124 -3.00 11.17 -16.14
N LEU A 125 -3.23 11.61 -14.89
CA LEU A 125 -4.42 12.34 -14.47
C LEU A 125 -4.38 13.83 -14.83
N ASP A 126 -3.26 14.34 -15.35
CA ASP A 126 -3.08 15.77 -15.68
C ASP A 126 -3.59 16.15 -17.08
N SER A 127 -4.09 15.17 -17.85
CA SER A 127 -4.29 15.25 -19.30
C SER A 127 -5.46 16.15 -19.78
N LYS A 128 -5.97 17.06 -18.94
CA LYS A 128 -6.91 18.14 -19.34
C LYS A 128 -6.26 19.32 -20.08
N ILE A 129 -5.22 19.06 -20.86
CA ILE A 129 -4.77 19.96 -21.95
C ILE A 129 -4.73 19.17 -23.27
N ALA A 130 -5.78 18.41 -23.56
CA ALA A 130 -6.04 17.93 -24.93
C ALA A 130 -6.60 19.10 -25.76
N GLY A 131 -5.75 20.08 -26.06
CA GLY A 131 -6.19 21.32 -26.71
C GLY A 131 -5.11 22.32 -27.09
N SER A 132 -3.89 21.90 -27.45
CA SER A 132 -3.02 22.68 -28.36
C SER A 132 -1.79 21.85 -28.73
N ARG A 133 -1.66 21.50 -30.01
CA ARG A 133 -0.35 21.19 -30.58
C ARG A 133 0.37 22.52 -30.75
N ASP A 134 1.34 22.81 -29.90
CA ASP A 134 2.36 23.79 -30.21
C ASP A 134 3.75 23.18 -29.97
N GLN A 135 4.65 23.41 -30.92
CA GLN A 135 5.98 22.79 -30.96
C GLN A 135 6.89 23.40 -29.89
N GLY A 136 6.78 22.89 -28.66
CA GLY A 136 7.75 23.05 -27.59
C GLY A 136 8.32 21.69 -27.18
N CYS A 137 9.52 21.67 -26.61
CA CYS A 137 10.00 20.45 -25.95
C CYS A 137 9.16 20.19 -24.69
N THR A 138 9.07 18.93 -24.26
CA THR A 138 8.38 18.54 -23.02
C THR A 138 9.30 17.77 -22.08
N THR A 139 10.39 17.21 -22.60
CA THR A 139 11.36 16.38 -21.87
C THR A 139 12.77 16.77 -22.25
N ALA A 140 13.73 16.39 -21.42
CA ALA A 140 15.13 16.50 -21.74
C ALA A 140 15.52 15.46 -22.81
N GLU A 141 16.39 15.87 -23.74
CA GLU A 141 16.81 15.07 -24.89
C GLU A 141 18.31 14.80 -24.83
N ALA A 142 18.75 13.58 -25.18
CA ALA A 142 20.16 13.25 -25.24
C ALA A 142 20.90 14.08 -26.29
N HIS A 143 22.15 14.46 -26.00
CA HIS A 143 23.00 15.15 -26.97
C HIS A 143 23.54 14.17 -28.01
N SER A 144 23.52 14.56 -29.29
CA SER A 144 23.72 13.64 -30.41
C SER A 144 25.15 13.11 -30.59
N SER A 145 26.14 13.69 -29.92
CA SER A 145 27.56 13.35 -30.10
C SER A 145 28.38 13.38 -28.81
N ASP A 146 27.75 13.58 -27.64
CA ASP A 146 28.46 13.65 -26.36
C ASP A 146 27.54 13.14 -25.24
N CYS A 147 27.80 11.93 -24.75
CA CYS A 147 26.98 11.29 -23.72
C CYS A 147 26.97 12.04 -22.38
N SER A 148 27.95 12.90 -22.13
CA SER A 148 28.00 13.73 -20.93
C SER A 148 27.13 15.00 -21.06
N ARG A 149 26.44 15.20 -22.19
CA ARG A 149 25.60 16.37 -22.44
C ARG A 149 24.16 15.99 -22.79
N TYR A 150 23.26 16.92 -22.55
CA TYR A 150 21.85 16.79 -22.92
C TYR A 150 21.19 18.16 -23.11
N TYR A 151 20.04 18.20 -23.76
CA TYR A 151 19.20 19.38 -23.86
C TYR A 151 18.08 19.28 -22.82
N ALA A 152 18.14 20.08 -21.76
CA ALA A 152 17.04 20.24 -20.83
C ALA A 152 15.89 21.00 -21.49
N CYS A 153 14.65 20.62 -21.19
CA CYS A 153 13.50 21.43 -21.56
C CYS A 153 13.10 22.35 -20.42
N ILE A 154 13.28 23.66 -20.61
CA ILE A 154 12.94 24.68 -19.61
C ILE A 154 11.98 25.66 -20.29
N ASP A 155 10.77 25.78 -19.75
CA ASP A 155 9.70 26.63 -20.30
C ASP A 155 9.44 26.39 -21.81
N GLY A 156 9.46 25.13 -22.24
CA GLY A 156 9.26 24.73 -23.64
C GLY A 156 10.46 25.01 -24.57
N LYS A 157 11.58 25.50 -24.04
CA LYS A 157 12.81 25.78 -24.80
C LYS A 157 13.90 24.76 -24.48
N ARG A 158 14.58 24.28 -25.53
CA ARG A 158 15.75 23.40 -25.42
C ARG A 158 16.97 24.20 -24.95
N VAL A 159 17.57 23.79 -23.84
CA VAL A 159 18.76 24.43 -23.27
C VAL A 159 19.82 23.37 -22.98
N GLU A 160 21.01 23.49 -23.55
CA GLU A 160 22.10 22.53 -23.35
C GLU A 160 22.63 22.54 -21.90
N ARG A 161 22.92 21.34 -21.38
CA ARG A 161 23.44 21.05 -20.04
C ARG A 161 24.48 19.94 -20.11
N VAL A 162 25.31 19.86 -19.06
CA VAL A 162 26.36 18.84 -18.89
C VAL A 162 26.07 18.06 -17.61
N CYS A 163 26.20 16.74 -17.67
CA CYS A 163 26.04 15.87 -16.51
C CYS A 163 27.20 16.05 -15.51
N PRO A 164 26.92 16.09 -14.19
CA PRO A 164 27.98 16.16 -13.17
C PRO A 164 28.86 14.89 -13.16
N SER A 165 30.13 15.04 -12.77
CA SER A 165 30.99 13.92 -12.31
C SER A 165 31.09 12.69 -13.24
N ASN A 166 31.43 12.90 -14.52
CA ASN A 166 31.59 11.83 -15.54
C ASN A 166 30.35 10.92 -15.73
N LEU A 167 29.15 11.40 -15.35
CA LEU A 167 27.89 10.71 -15.59
C LEU A 167 27.41 10.96 -17.04
N HIS A 168 26.58 10.07 -17.54
CA HIS A 168 25.96 10.15 -18.87
C HIS A 168 24.46 10.40 -18.75
N PHE A 169 23.89 11.17 -19.68
CA PHE A 169 22.45 11.44 -19.66
C PHE A 169 21.66 10.21 -20.13
N ASN A 170 20.81 9.70 -19.25
CA ASN A 170 19.87 8.64 -19.53
C ASN A 170 18.56 9.23 -20.04
N ALA A 171 18.32 9.15 -21.35
CA ALA A 171 17.10 9.72 -21.95
C ALA A 171 15.81 8.98 -21.54
N ARG A 172 15.90 7.73 -21.05
CA ARG A 172 14.75 6.99 -20.53
C ARG A 172 14.40 7.47 -19.13
N GLU A 173 15.40 7.57 -18.26
CA GLU A 173 15.24 7.96 -16.86
C GLU A 173 15.26 9.48 -16.64
N GLN A 174 15.46 10.26 -17.72
CA GLN A 174 15.50 11.73 -17.71
C GLN A 174 16.50 12.33 -16.71
N THR A 175 17.58 11.59 -16.42
CA THR A 175 18.57 11.96 -15.40
C THR A 175 19.99 11.63 -15.84
N CYS A 176 20.98 12.19 -15.14
CA CYS A 176 22.37 11.82 -15.32
C CYS A 176 22.68 10.57 -14.49
N ASP A 177 23.07 9.51 -15.17
CA ASP A 177 23.29 8.18 -14.60
C ASP A 177 24.72 7.71 -14.88
N ILE A 178 25.16 6.66 -14.20
CA ILE A 178 26.49 6.09 -14.48
C ILE A 178 26.52 5.53 -15.92
N PRO A 179 27.68 5.62 -16.61
CA PRO A 179 27.77 5.29 -18.04
C PRO A 179 27.21 3.92 -18.45
N SER A 180 27.31 2.90 -17.59
CA SER A 180 26.81 1.55 -17.86
C SER A 180 25.27 1.43 -17.82
N GLN A 181 24.57 2.41 -17.26
CA GLN A 181 23.11 2.41 -17.12
C GLN A 181 22.44 3.45 -18.02
N ALA A 182 23.15 4.49 -18.43
CA ALA A 182 22.60 5.60 -19.21
C ALA A 182 22.18 5.27 -20.65
N ASP A 183 22.35 4.02 -21.11
CA ASP A 183 22.01 3.51 -22.46
C ASP A 183 22.41 4.46 -23.60
N CYS A 184 23.52 5.18 -23.42
CA CYS A 184 23.98 6.17 -24.37
C CYS A 184 24.81 5.51 -25.47
N HIS A 185 24.21 5.38 -26.65
CA HIS A 185 24.83 4.80 -27.83
C HIS A 185 25.23 5.89 -28.82
N TYR A 186 26.52 6.25 -28.86
CA TYR A 186 27.12 6.91 -30.02
C TYR A 186 28.05 5.90 -30.72
N SER A 187 27.95 5.82 -32.05
CA SER A 187 28.75 4.89 -32.83
C SER A 187 30.20 5.37 -32.94
N GLU A 188 31.08 4.85 -32.10
CA GLU A 188 32.50 4.81 -32.41
C GLU A 188 33.00 3.36 -32.33
N THR A 189 33.58 2.93 -33.45
CA THR A 189 34.19 1.64 -33.72
C THR A 189 35.29 1.28 -32.71
N GLY A 190 35.26 0.08 -32.12
CA GLY A 190 36.49 -0.64 -31.74
C GLY A 190 36.54 -1.37 -30.39
N THR A 191 36.36 -2.69 -30.48
CA THR A 191 37.04 -3.79 -29.72
C THR A 191 36.66 -4.19 -28.28
N ASN A 192 36.49 -5.51 -28.16
CA ASN A 192 36.16 -6.39 -27.02
C ASN A 192 37.12 -6.36 -25.82
N ALA A 193 36.60 -6.71 -24.63
CA ALA A 193 37.04 -7.91 -23.88
C ALA A 193 36.09 -8.25 -22.70
N LEU A 194 35.87 -9.55 -22.51
CA LEU A 194 35.17 -10.19 -21.38
C LEU A 194 36.00 -10.09 -20.07
N GLU A 195 35.34 -10.08 -18.91
CA GLU A 195 35.41 -11.19 -17.94
C GLU A 195 34.47 -11.04 -16.73
N THR A 196 33.95 -12.18 -16.31
CA THR A 196 33.04 -12.48 -15.21
C THR A 196 33.74 -12.53 -13.85
N VAL A 197 33.06 -12.06 -12.78
CA VAL A 197 33.18 -12.65 -11.43
C VAL A 197 31.80 -12.71 -10.79
N ALA A 198 31.39 -13.91 -10.39
CA ALA A 198 30.21 -14.15 -9.57
C ALA A 198 30.61 -14.26 -8.10
N THR A 199 29.89 -13.58 -7.21
CA THR A 199 29.68 -14.00 -5.82
C THR A 199 28.25 -13.64 -5.41
N GLY A 200 27.58 -14.59 -4.75
CA GLY A 200 26.14 -14.62 -4.56
C GLY A 200 25.59 -13.60 -3.57
N SER A 201 24.51 -12.96 -3.99
CA SER A 201 23.18 -13.07 -3.37
C SER A 201 22.20 -12.81 -4.51
N HIS A 202 21.34 -13.77 -4.85
CA HIS A 202 20.34 -13.53 -5.89
C HIS A 202 19.30 -12.57 -5.31
N PRO A 203 19.12 -11.35 -5.86
CA PRO A 203 17.90 -10.60 -5.59
C PRO A 203 16.70 -11.48 -5.97
N PRO A 204 15.55 -11.40 -5.28
CA PRO A 204 14.37 -12.13 -5.70
C PRO A 204 14.13 -11.83 -7.17
N GLN A 205 14.15 -12.87 -7.99
CA GLN A 205 13.86 -12.72 -9.40
C GLN A 205 12.45 -12.11 -9.51
N PRO A 206 12.18 -11.22 -10.49
CA PRO A 206 10.86 -10.60 -10.66
C PRO A 206 9.70 -11.59 -10.96
N SER A 207 9.87 -12.89 -10.76
CA SER A 207 8.81 -13.90 -10.81
C SER A 207 8.32 -14.33 -9.42
N ASP A 208 9.10 -14.07 -8.36
CA ASP A 208 8.90 -14.67 -7.04
C ASP A 208 8.31 -13.69 -6.02
N ALA A 209 8.17 -12.41 -6.40
CA ALA A 209 7.60 -11.37 -5.55
C ALA A 209 6.12 -11.64 -5.24
N LYS A 210 5.74 -11.48 -3.96
CA LYS A 210 4.34 -11.56 -3.54
C LYS A 210 3.58 -10.33 -4.01
N VAL A 211 2.35 -10.53 -4.49
CA VAL A 211 1.36 -9.46 -4.67
C VAL A 211 0.13 -9.89 -3.89
N ILE A 212 -0.03 -9.28 -2.72
CA ILE A 212 -1.03 -9.63 -1.72
C ILE A 212 -2.20 -8.66 -1.84
N CYS A 213 -3.37 -9.20 -2.11
CA CYS A 213 -4.56 -8.42 -2.42
C CYS A 213 -5.62 -8.59 -1.33
N TYR A 214 -5.97 -7.52 -0.62
CA TYR A 214 -7.12 -7.56 0.29
C TYR A 214 -8.43 -7.50 -0.51
N PHE A 215 -9.32 -8.45 -0.23
CA PHE A 215 -10.70 -8.47 -0.70
C PHE A 215 -11.62 -8.12 0.47
N THR A 216 -12.46 -7.09 0.31
CA THR A 216 -13.37 -6.65 1.37
C THR A 216 -14.79 -7.10 1.08
N ASN A 217 -15.41 -7.84 2.01
CA ASN A 217 -16.77 -8.35 1.78
C ASN A 217 -17.83 -7.25 1.76
N TRP A 218 -17.63 -6.17 2.53
CA TRP A 218 -18.58 -5.06 2.63
C TRP A 218 -18.68 -4.22 1.35
N ALA A 219 -17.69 -4.29 0.44
CA ALA A 219 -17.77 -3.60 -0.84
C ALA A 219 -18.91 -4.14 -1.74
N TRP A 220 -19.48 -5.30 -1.42
CA TRP A 220 -20.70 -5.80 -2.06
C TRP A 220 -21.94 -4.92 -1.79
N HIS A 221 -21.97 -4.25 -0.63
CA HIS A 221 -23.08 -3.39 -0.23
C HIS A 221 -23.01 -1.96 -0.78
N ARG A 222 -21.93 -1.62 -1.50
CA ARG A 222 -21.84 -0.35 -2.23
C ARG A 222 -22.82 -0.34 -3.40
N LYS A 223 -23.27 0.85 -3.78
CA LYS A 223 -24.16 1.03 -4.94
C LYS A 223 -23.32 1.22 -6.21
N GLY A 224 -24.00 1.26 -7.35
CA GLY A 224 -23.42 1.72 -8.60
C GLY A 224 -22.10 1.05 -9.00
N VAL A 225 -21.14 1.88 -9.38
CA VAL A 225 -19.83 1.44 -9.89
C VAL A 225 -18.91 0.95 -8.78
N GLY A 226 -19.16 1.34 -7.52
CA GLY A 226 -18.36 0.94 -6.36
C GLY A 226 -18.65 -0.49 -5.88
N GLN A 227 -19.72 -1.14 -6.36
CA GLN A 227 -20.04 -2.51 -5.95
C GLN A 227 -18.96 -3.51 -6.42
N PHE A 228 -18.34 -4.21 -5.45
CA PHE A 228 -17.33 -5.23 -5.70
C PHE A 228 -17.80 -6.61 -5.23
N LEU A 229 -17.44 -7.66 -5.97
CA LEU A 229 -17.91 -9.04 -5.75
C LEU A 229 -16.72 -9.99 -5.96
N PRO A 230 -16.76 -11.23 -5.43
CA PRO A 230 -15.73 -12.23 -5.69
C PRO A 230 -15.42 -12.43 -7.18
N SER A 231 -16.44 -12.35 -8.04
CA SER A 231 -16.30 -12.48 -9.50
C SER A 231 -15.51 -11.36 -10.17
N HIS A 232 -15.28 -10.24 -9.49
CA HIS A 232 -14.43 -9.17 -10.00
C HIS A 232 -12.94 -9.49 -9.79
N ILE A 233 -12.57 -10.32 -8.83
CA ILE A 233 -11.15 -10.62 -8.55
C ILE A 233 -10.50 -11.22 -9.81
N ASN A 234 -9.45 -10.57 -10.31
CA ASN A 234 -8.65 -11.10 -11.40
C ASN A 234 -7.51 -11.97 -10.83
N PRO A 235 -7.59 -13.31 -10.94
CA PRO A 235 -6.61 -14.20 -10.30
C PRO A 235 -5.20 -14.07 -10.87
N SER A 236 -5.03 -13.51 -12.08
CA SER A 236 -3.69 -13.31 -12.65
C SER A 236 -2.90 -12.17 -11.99
N LEU A 237 -3.60 -11.23 -11.33
CA LEU A 237 -3.00 -10.03 -10.74
C LEU A 237 -2.61 -10.18 -9.27
N CYS A 238 -2.97 -11.30 -8.62
CA CYS A 238 -2.66 -11.54 -7.21
C CYS A 238 -1.96 -12.89 -7.08
N THR A 239 -0.92 -12.97 -6.25
CA THR A 239 -0.37 -14.27 -5.83
C THR A 239 -1.09 -14.76 -4.59
N HIS A 240 -1.51 -13.84 -3.72
CA HIS A 240 -2.27 -14.10 -2.51
C HIS A 240 -3.49 -13.18 -2.45
N VAL A 241 -4.61 -13.70 -1.96
CA VAL A 241 -5.79 -12.91 -1.61
C VAL A 241 -6.06 -13.09 -0.12
N VAL A 242 -6.22 -11.99 0.61
CA VAL A 242 -6.64 -11.99 2.01
C VAL A 242 -8.12 -11.58 2.04
N TYR A 243 -8.97 -12.46 2.58
CA TYR A 243 -10.39 -12.19 2.76
C TYR A 243 -10.61 -11.37 4.03
N ALA A 244 -10.98 -10.10 3.88
CA ALA A 244 -11.29 -9.18 4.96
C ALA A 244 -12.81 -9.14 5.24
N PHE A 245 -13.29 -9.51 6.43
CA PHE A 245 -12.57 -10.15 7.55
C PHE A 245 -13.46 -11.18 8.25
N ALA A 246 -12.84 -12.15 8.93
CA ALA A 246 -13.44 -12.78 10.11
C ALA A 246 -13.10 -11.97 11.37
N VAL A 247 -13.84 -12.21 12.44
CA VAL A 247 -13.73 -11.44 13.69
C VAL A 247 -13.59 -12.33 14.91
N LEU A 248 -13.07 -11.75 16.00
CA LEU A 248 -12.97 -12.43 17.29
C LEU A 248 -14.26 -12.25 18.08
N ASP A 249 -14.91 -13.36 18.43
CA ASP A 249 -16.06 -13.36 19.32
C ASP A 249 -15.63 -12.94 20.74
N PRO A 250 -16.19 -11.84 21.30
CA PRO A 250 -15.71 -11.29 22.57
C PRO A 250 -16.02 -12.17 23.79
N LYS A 251 -16.97 -13.11 23.68
CA LYS A 251 -17.40 -13.99 24.78
C LYS A 251 -16.58 -15.27 24.82
N THR A 252 -16.42 -15.91 23.67
CA THR A 252 -15.76 -17.22 23.53
C THR A 252 -14.27 -17.09 23.23
N LEU A 253 -13.83 -15.93 22.72
CA LEU A 253 -12.49 -15.70 22.20
C LEU A 253 -12.11 -16.69 21.10
N THR A 254 -13.07 -16.97 20.21
CA THR A 254 -12.88 -17.81 19.02
C THR A 254 -13.27 -17.06 17.75
N VAL A 255 -12.74 -17.50 16.61
CA VAL A 255 -13.06 -16.88 15.31
C VAL A 255 -14.52 -17.11 14.93
N ARG A 256 -15.18 -16.09 14.37
CA ARG A 256 -16.49 -16.16 13.73
C ARG A 256 -16.52 -15.32 12.46
N SER A 257 -17.50 -15.57 11.59
CA SER A 257 -17.76 -14.69 10.43
C SER A 257 -18.20 -13.30 10.92
N HIS A 258 -17.77 -12.27 10.21
CA HIS A 258 -18.20 -10.89 10.45
C HIS A 258 -19.65 -10.69 10.01
N ASP A 259 -19.97 -11.16 8.82
CA ASP A 259 -21.28 -11.04 8.17
C ASP A 259 -21.70 -12.42 7.63
N GLU A 260 -22.43 -13.19 8.44
CA GLU A 260 -22.83 -14.56 8.09
C GLU A 260 -23.72 -14.60 6.83
N TRP A 261 -24.49 -13.53 6.58
CA TRP A 261 -25.34 -13.47 5.40
C TRP A 261 -24.50 -13.38 4.12
N THR A 262 -23.48 -12.52 4.11
CA THR A 262 -22.57 -12.41 2.97
C THR A 262 -21.64 -13.63 2.86
N ASP A 263 -21.01 -13.99 3.97
CA ASP A 263 -19.93 -14.97 3.99
C ASP A 263 -20.43 -16.41 3.81
N LEU A 264 -21.59 -16.73 4.41
CA LEU A 264 -22.12 -18.10 4.49
C LEU A 264 -23.39 -18.27 3.64
N ASP A 265 -24.42 -17.43 3.80
CA ASP A 265 -25.68 -17.60 3.07
C ASP A 265 -25.51 -17.30 1.57
N ASN A 266 -24.61 -16.37 1.23
CA ASN A 266 -24.23 -16.03 -0.15
C ASN A 266 -22.86 -16.62 -0.56
N ASP A 267 -22.29 -17.48 0.28
CA ASP A 267 -21.12 -18.32 -0.02
C ASP A 267 -19.87 -17.56 -0.51
N PHE A 268 -19.64 -16.33 -0.03
CA PHE A 268 -18.46 -15.57 -0.43
C PHE A 268 -17.15 -16.27 -0.05
N TYR A 269 -17.10 -16.98 1.09
CA TYR A 269 -15.90 -17.75 1.46
C TYR A 269 -15.53 -18.79 0.39
N SER A 270 -16.50 -19.59 -0.08
CA SER A 270 -16.19 -20.62 -1.08
C SER A 270 -15.91 -20.00 -2.45
N GLN A 271 -16.59 -18.92 -2.82
CA GLN A 271 -16.33 -18.21 -4.07
C GLN A 271 -14.91 -17.64 -4.13
N VAL A 272 -14.42 -17.03 -3.04
CA VAL A 272 -13.06 -16.47 -3.01
C VAL A 272 -12.02 -17.58 -2.87
N THR A 273 -12.24 -18.60 -2.04
CA THR A 273 -11.30 -19.73 -1.94
C THR A 273 -11.24 -20.60 -3.20
N ALA A 274 -12.24 -20.53 -4.09
CA ALA A 274 -12.17 -21.18 -5.41
C ALA A 274 -11.06 -20.61 -6.31
N LEU A 275 -10.53 -19.40 -6.04
CA LEU A 275 -9.40 -18.82 -6.77
C LEU A 275 -8.13 -19.67 -6.70
N LYS A 276 -8.03 -20.58 -5.73
CA LYS A 276 -6.96 -21.59 -5.63
C LYS A 276 -6.80 -22.45 -6.88
N SER A 277 -7.89 -22.67 -7.62
CA SER A 277 -7.85 -23.36 -8.92
C SER A 277 -6.98 -22.64 -9.97
N HIS A 278 -6.71 -21.35 -9.76
CA HIS A 278 -5.86 -20.51 -10.61
C HIS A 278 -4.45 -20.31 -10.02
N GLY A 279 -4.09 -21.05 -8.96
CA GLY A 279 -2.79 -20.97 -8.29
C GLY A 279 -2.66 -19.84 -7.27
N VAL A 280 -3.74 -19.09 -6.99
CA VAL A 280 -3.77 -18.04 -5.96
C VAL A 280 -3.87 -18.67 -4.58
N LYS A 281 -3.09 -18.19 -3.60
CA LYS A 281 -3.25 -18.57 -2.19
C LYS A 281 -4.30 -17.70 -1.53
N VAL A 282 -5.25 -18.30 -0.81
CA VAL A 282 -6.37 -17.54 -0.21
C VAL A 282 -6.34 -17.66 1.30
N LEU A 283 -6.08 -16.56 2.00
CA LEU A 283 -6.01 -16.50 3.45
C LEU A 283 -7.26 -15.83 4.02
N LEU A 284 -7.64 -16.24 5.23
CA LEU A 284 -8.63 -15.53 6.03
C LEU A 284 -7.94 -14.41 6.79
N GLY A 285 -8.34 -13.16 6.58
CA GLY A 285 -7.96 -12.06 7.47
C GLY A 285 -8.78 -12.13 8.76
N LEU A 286 -8.13 -11.99 9.91
CA LEU A 286 -8.77 -11.94 11.22
C LEU A 286 -8.47 -10.61 11.91
N GLY A 287 -9.51 -9.82 12.18
CA GLY A 287 -9.39 -8.56 12.88
C GLY A 287 -9.80 -7.38 12.02
N GLY A 288 -8.83 -6.51 11.73
CA GLY A 288 -9.02 -5.19 11.14
C GLY A 288 -9.34 -4.13 12.20
N TRP A 289 -9.30 -2.86 11.77
CA TRP A 289 -9.48 -1.69 12.62
C TRP A 289 -10.68 -1.75 13.58
N ASN A 290 -11.89 -2.02 13.05
CA ASN A 290 -13.12 -2.04 13.85
C ASN A 290 -13.15 -3.21 14.83
N ASP A 291 -12.66 -4.38 14.41
CA ASP A 291 -12.65 -5.54 15.30
C ASP A 291 -11.59 -5.43 16.39
N SER A 292 -10.59 -4.58 16.19
CA SER A 292 -9.52 -4.31 17.16
C SER A 292 -9.96 -3.37 18.30
N GLU A 293 -11.20 -2.84 18.26
CA GLU A 293 -11.75 -2.06 19.36
C GLU A 293 -11.93 -2.91 20.63
N GLY A 294 -11.47 -2.36 21.76
CA GLY A 294 -11.60 -2.96 23.07
C GLY A 294 -10.55 -4.04 23.39
N ASP A 295 -10.81 -4.80 24.45
CA ASP A 295 -9.79 -5.63 25.12
C ASP A 295 -9.70 -7.09 24.63
N LYS A 296 -10.55 -7.50 23.68
CA LYS A 296 -10.78 -8.93 23.42
C LYS A 296 -9.56 -9.67 22.88
N TYR A 297 -8.77 -9.01 22.02
CA TYR A 297 -7.52 -9.58 21.53
C TYR A 297 -6.48 -9.66 22.66
N SER A 298 -6.39 -8.62 23.50
CA SER A 298 -5.55 -8.64 24.71
C SER A 298 -5.94 -9.79 25.65
N ARG A 299 -7.24 -9.99 25.94
CA ARG A 299 -7.74 -11.12 26.75
C ARG A 299 -7.42 -12.48 26.12
N LEU A 300 -7.45 -12.59 24.80
CA LEU A 300 -7.05 -13.80 24.09
C LEU A 300 -5.56 -14.08 24.29
N VAL A 301 -4.70 -13.11 23.98
CA VAL A 301 -3.25 -13.33 23.96
C VAL A 301 -2.65 -13.51 25.35
N ASN A 302 -3.21 -12.85 26.37
CA ASN A 302 -2.77 -12.95 27.77
C ASN A 302 -3.33 -14.18 28.50
N ASN A 303 -4.01 -15.11 27.82
CA ASN A 303 -4.56 -16.32 28.42
C ASN A 303 -4.16 -17.59 27.63
N PRO A 304 -3.19 -18.40 28.10
CA PRO A 304 -2.72 -19.59 27.38
C PRO A 304 -3.81 -20.61 27.07
N MET A 305 -4.81 -20.77 27.95
CA MET A 305 -5.94 -21.66 27.69
C MET A 305 -6.86 -21.10 26.60
N ALA A 306 -7.05 -19.77 26.54
CA ALA A 306 -7.81 -19.13 25.47
C ALA A 306 -7.08 -19.27 24.13
N ARG A 307 -5.77 -18.99 24.08
CA ARG A 307 -4.95 -19.19 22.87
C ARG A 307 -5.04 -20.63 22.36
N THR A 308 -4.87 -21.62 23.23
CA THR A 308 -4.99 -23.05 22.85
C THR A 308 -6.35 -23.38 22.24
N ARG A 309 -7.45 -22.86 22.81
CA ARG A 309 -8.80 -23.09 22.25
C ARG A 309 -8.97 -22.37 20.92
N PHE A 310 -8.53 -21.12 20.84
CA PHE A 310 -8.58 -20.29 19.65
C PHE A 310 -7.83 -20.94 18.49
N VAL A 311 -6.56 -21.35 18.69
CA VAL A 311 -5.71 -21.98 17.66
C VAL A 311 -6.39 -23.21 17.06
N ARG A 312 -6.94 -24.10 17.91
CA ARG A 312 -7.66 -25.29 17.46
C ARG A 312 -8.96 -24.95 16.73
N HIS A 313 -9.69 -23.94 17.19
CA HIS A 313 -10.93 -23.50 16.55
C HIS A 313 -10.64 -22.88 15.18
N LEU A 314 -9.64 -22.01 15.08
CA LEU A 314 -9.21 -21.37 13.85
C LEU A 314 -8.76 -22.41 12.82
N SER A 315 -7.93 -23.39 13.20
CA SER A 315 -7.51 -24.45 12.28
C SER A 315 -8.71 -25.20 11.67
N LYS A 316 -9.74 -25.49 12.47
CA LYS A 316 -11.00 -26.09 11.98
C LYS A 316 -11.78 -25.14 11.06
N PHE A 317 -11.83 -23.85 11.39
CA PHE A 317 -12.51 -22.84 10.59
C PHE A 317 -11.86 -22.71 9.21
N LEU A 318 -10.53 -22.60 9.15
CA LEU A 318 -9.76 -22.53 7.91
C LEU A 318 -10.01 -23.77 7.04
N HIS A 319 -9.95 -24.96 7.63
CA HIS A 319 -10.23 -26.21 6.91
C HIS A 319 -11.67 -26.27 6.39
N ARG A 320 -12.65 -25.89 7.21
CA ARG A 320 -14.07 -25.92 6.86
C ARG A 320 -14.41 -25.07 5.65
N TYR A 321 -13.81 -23.88 5.55
CA TYR A 321 -14.10 -22.92 4.48
C TYR A 321 -13.02 -22.86 3.40
N GLY A 322 -12.04 -23.78 3.44
CA GLY A 322 -11.08 -23.96 2.37
C GLY A 322 -10.01 -22.87 2.26
N PHE A 323 -9.65 -22.20 3.35
CA PHE A 323 -8.55 -21.23 3.35
C PHE A 323 -7.17 -21.91 3.38
N ASP A 324 -6.19 -21.33 2.70
CA ASP A 324 -4.78 -21.76 2.67
C ASP A 324 -3.97 -21.19 3.85
N GLY A 325 -4.57 -20.40 4.74
CA GLY A 325 -3.88 -19.79 5.87
C GLY A 325 -4.70 -18.70 6.53
N VAL A 326 -4.08 -18.02 7.50
CA VAL A 326 -4.65 -16.87 8.20
C VAL A 326 -3.68 -15.69 8.21
N ASP A 327 -4.24 -14.50 8.06
CA ASP A 327 -3.55 -13.23 8.21
C ASP A 327 -4.10 -12.52 9.46
N LEU A 328 -3.22 -12.16 10.39
CA LEU A 328 -3.59 -11.57 11.68
C LEU A 328 -3.50 -10.04 11.64
N ASP A 329 -4.65 -9.39 11.80
CA ASP A 329 -4.78 -7.94 11.67
C ASP A 329 -5.31 -7.35 12.99
N TRP A 330 -4.59 -7.60 14.08
CA TRP A 330 -4.85 -6.92 15.35
C TRP A 330 -4.15 -5.56 15.38
N GLU A 331 -4.94 -4.50 15.51
CA GLU A 331 -4.51 -3.11 15.45
C GLU A 331 -4.65 -2.39 16.80
N TYR A 332 -3.67 -2.38 17.69
CA TYR A 332 -2.40 -3.12 17.68
C TYR A 332 -2.12 -3.67 19.09
N PRO A 333 -1.32 -4.74 19.26
CA PRO A 333 -0.88 -5.17 20.60
C PRO A 333 -0.31 -4.00 21.41
N THR A 334 -0.71 -3.84 22.68
CA THR A 334 -0.36 -2.71 23.56
C THR A 334 -0.95 -1.36 23.13
N CYS A 335 -0.92 -1.03 21.84
CA CYS A 335 -1.38 0.21 21.23
C CYS A 335 -2.71 0.03 20.50
N TRP A 336 -3.77 -0.31 21.25
CA TRP A 336 -5.10 -0.55 20.68
C TRP A 336 -5.56 0.69 19.91
N GLN A 337 -5.83 0.54 18.62
CA GLN A 337 -6.17 1.63 17.70
C GLN A 337 -5.21 2.82 17.86
N VAL A 338 -3.90 2.52 17.81
CA VAL A 338 -2.75 3.43 17.99
C VAL A 338 -2.61 4.09 19.37
N ASN A 339 -3.57 3.92 20.29
CA ASN A 339 -3.47 4.42 21.65
C ASN A 339 -2.59 3.49 22.51
N CYS A 340 -1.31 3.82 22.59
CA CYS A 340 -0.29 3.06 23.35
C CYS A 340 -0.40 3.15 24.89
N ASN A 341 -1.48 3.70 25.43
CA ASN A 341 -1.83 3.65 26.85
C ASN A 341 -3.04 2.74 27.13
N ALA A 342 -3.67 2.18 26.09
CA ALA A 342 -4.89 1.38 26.23
C ALA A 342 -4.61 -0.07 26.65
N GLY A 343 -3.61 -0.72 26.04
CA GLY A 343 -3.26 -2.13 26.30
C GLY A 343 -2.08 -2.32 27.26
N PRO A 344 -2.00 -3.47 27.95
CA PRO A 344 -0.84 -3.81 28.79
C PRO A 344 0.38 -4.20 27.95
N GLU A 345 1.59 -3.99 28.48
CA GLU A 345 2.84 -4.38 27.79
C GLU A 345 2.95 -5.90 27.52
N SER A 346 2.23 -6.71 28.32
CA SER A 346 2.17 -8.16 28.15
C SER A 346 1.49 -8.60 26.84
N ASP A 347 0.76 -7.70 26.16
CA ASP A 347 0.22 -7.94 24.83
C ASP A 347 1.31 -8.30 23.82
N LYS A 348 2.50 -7.70 23.93
CA LYS A 348 3.64 -7.99 23.04
C LYS A 348 4.08 -9.46 23.14
N GLU A 349 4.30 -9.94 24.36
CA GLU A 349 4.70 -11.33 24.61
C GLU A 349 3.55 -12.29 24.26
N GLY A 350 2.34 -11.96 24.69
CA GLY A 350 1.15 -12.77 24.38
C GLY A 350 0.90 -12.91 22.88
N PHE A 351 1.06 -11.84 22.09
CA PHE A 351 0.90 -11.89 20.64
C PHE A 351 1.98 -12.78 20.00
N THR A 352 3.21 -12.67 20.47
CA THR A 352 4.34 -13.51 20.04
C THR A 352 4.06 -14.99 20.33
N ASP A 353 3.56 -15.31 21.52
CA ASP A 353 3.12 -16.65 21.91
C ASP A 353 2.00 -17.18 21.00
N LEU A 354 0.98 -16.35 20.74
CA LEU A 354 -0.13 -16.73 19.86
C LEU A 354 0.38 -17.08 18.46
N VAL A 355 1.26 -16.26 17.90
CA VAL A 355 1.87 -16.48 16.58
C VAL A 355 2.71 -17.76 16.57
N ALA A 356 3.48 -18.03 17.62
CA ALA A 356 4.25 -19.27 17.75
C ALA A 356 3.36 -20.52 17.89
N GLU A 357 2.25 -20.43 18.63
CA GLU A 357 1.25 -21.50 18.76
C GLU A 357 0.51 -21.76 17.44
N LEU A 358 0.09 -20.71 16.74
CA LEU A 358 -0.49 -20.81 15.41
C LEU A 358 0.49 -21.42 14.41
N SER A 359 1.74 -20.97 14.40
CA SER A 359 2.77 -21.52 13.50
C SER A 359 2.97 -23.02 13.72
N ARG A 360 2.95 -23.50 14.97
CA ARG A 360 3.06 -24.94 15.29
C ARG A 360 1.85 -25.74 14.83
N GLU A 361 0.66 -25.17 14.85
CA GLU A 361 -0.55 -25.84 14.39
C GLU A 361 -0.70 -25.80 12.86
N LEU A 362 -0.42 -24.66 12.23
CA LEU A 362 -0.73 -24.43 10.82
C LEU A 362 0.34 -24.99 9.86
N LYS A 363 1.64 -24.79 10.16
CA LYS A 363 2.71 -25.18 9.22
C LYS A 363 2.77 -26.68 8.91
N PRO A 364 2.60 -27.61 9.87
CA PRO A 364 2.57 -29.04 9.56
C PRO A 364 1.43 -29.46 8.61
N ARG A 365 0.41 -28.62 8.47
CA ARG A 365 -0.73 -28.81 7.58
C ARG A 365 -0.57 -28.09 6.23
N GLY A 366 0.58 -27.45 6.00
CA GLY A 366 0.85 -26.66 4.81
C GLY A 366 0.05 -25.36 4.74
N LEU A 367 -0.48 -24.87 5.86
CA LEU A 367 -1.22 -23.62 5.94
C LEU A 367 -0.27 -22.45 6.24
N LEU A 368 -0.54 -21.31 5.61
CA LEU A 368 0.20 -20.07 5.73
C LEU A 368 -0.23 -19.28 6.97
N LEU A 369 0.71 -18.48 7.49
CA LEU A 369 0.48 -17.57 8.60
C LEU A 369 1.20 -16.24 8.36
N SER A 370 0.44 -15.15 8.37
CA SER A 370 0.95 -13.79 8.18
C SER A 370 0.30 -12.81 9.15
N ALA A 371 0.77 -11.55 9.13
CA ALA A 371 0.16 -10.47 9.89
C ALA A 371 0.32 -9.14 9.15
N ALA A 372 -0.73 -8.30 9.14
CA ALA A 372 -0.61 -6.88 8.85
C ALA A 372 -0.03 -6.15 10.06
N VAL A 373 0.94 -5.27 9.84
CA VAL A 373 1.72 -4.65 10.91
C VAL A 373 1.90 -3.14 10.72
N SER A 374 1.96 -2.43 11.84
CA SER A 374 2.03 -0.96 11.85
C SER A 374 3.32 -0.39 11.26
N PRO A 375 3.26 0.76 10.54
CA PRO A 375 4.44 1.50 10.10
C PRO A 375 5.04 2.38 11.20
N SER A 376 4.33 2.60 12.30
CA SER A 376 4.72 3.54 13.35
C SER A 376 5.84 2.98 14.23
N ARG A 377 6.94 3.73 14.34
CA ARG A 377 8.06 3.42 15.25
C ARG A 377 7.59 3.10 16.67
N VAL A 378 6.68 3.92 17.18
CA VAL A 378 6.19 3.82 18.57
C VAL A 378 5.40 2.54 18.77
N VAL A 379 4.56 2.17 17.79
CA VAL A 379 3.81 0.91 17.83
C VAL A 379 4.76 -0.26 17.70
N VAL A 380 5.72 -0.22 16.77
CA VAL A 380 6.73 -1.29 16.62
C VAL A 380 7.45 -1.56 17.94
N ASP A 381 7.94 -0.51 18.60
CA ASP A 381 8.66 -0.61 19.86
C ASP A 381 7.82 -1.19 21.01
N LYS A 382 6.49 -1.01 20.99
CA LYS A 382 5.58 -1.41 22.07
C LYS A 382 4.80 -2.69 21.80
N ALA A 383 4.56 -3.04 20.55
CA ALA A 383 3.62 -4.08 20.14
C ALA A 383 4.32 -5.38 19.71
N TYR A 384 5.54 -5.31 19.20
CA TYR A 384 6.13 -6.42 18.44
C TYR A 384 7.50 -6.86 18.97
N ASP A 385 7.68 -8.18 19.09
CA ASP A 385 8.99 -8.82 19.03
C ASP A 385 9.23 -9.21 17.56
N VAL A 386 9.79 -8.28 16.79
CA VAL A 386 9.93 -8.39 15.33
C VAL A 386 10.75 -9.62 14.93
N GLU A 387 11.83 -9.92 15.64
CA GLU A 387 12.70 -11.06 15.33
C GLU A 387 11.97 -12.39 15.54
N THR A 388 11.28 -12.55 16.67
CA THR A 388 10.55 -13.78 16.99
C THR A 388 9.35 -13.98 16.08
N LEU A 389 8.57 -12.91 15.84
CA LEU A 389 7.46 -12.95 14.87
C LEU A 389 7.94 -13.39 13.49
N SER A 390 9.06 -12.84 13.02
CA SER A 390 9.63 -13.16 11.70
C SER A 390 10.04 -14.63 11.54
N LYS A 391 10.33 -15.36 12.62
CA LYS A 391 10.63 -16.81 12.57
C LYS A 391 9.36 -17.63 12.26
N HIS A 392 8.21 -17.15 12.73
CA HIS A 392 6.95 -17.87 12.68
C HIS A 392 6.08 -17.47 11.48
N LEU A 393 6.10 -16.20 11.08
CA LEU A 393 5.30 -15.70 9.95
C LEU A 393 5.96 -16.02 8.60
N ASP A 394 5.13 -16.25 7.59
CA ASP A 394 5.54 -16.39 6.18
C ASP A 394 5.83 -15.04 5.54
N TRP A 395 5.11 -13.99 5.96
CA TRP A 395 5.43 -12.58 5.68
C TRP A 395 4.84 -11.63 6.74
N LEU A 396 5.35 -10.40 6.72
CA LEU A 396 4.88 -9.23 7.47
C LEU A 396 4.34 -8.22 6.45
N GLY A 397 3.03 -7.96 6.47
CA GLY A 397 2.40 -6.95 5.62
C GLY A 397 2.52 -5.56 6.25
N LEU A 398 3.53 -4.79 5.87
CA LEU A 398 3.76 -3.46 6.42
C LEU A 398 2.72 -2.48 5.86
N MET A 399 1.82 -1.99 6.70
CA MET A 399 0.80 -1.01 6.30
C MET A 399 1.41 0.39 6.16
N ALA A 400 2.29 0.60 5.17
CA ALA A 400 2.99 1.87 4.92
C ALA A 400 2.08 2.92 4.26
N TYR A 401 0.95 3.18 4.89
CA TYR A 401 -0.08 4.15 4.55
C TYR A 401 -0.79 4.61 5.83
N ASP A 402 -1.74 5.55 5.69
CA ASP A 402 -2.38 6.25 6.81
C ASP A 402 -1.37 6.95 7.75
N TYR A 403 -0.27 7.45 7.18
CA TYR A 403 0.66 8.30 7.93
C TYR A 403 0.01 9.62 8.32
N HIS A 404 -0.79 10.17 7.42
CA HIS A 404 -1.55 11.40 7.62
C HIS A 404 -3.00 11.22 7.19
N GLY A 405 -3.88 11.87 7.93
CA GLY A 405 -5.32 11.90 7.67
C GLY A 405 -5.96 13.06 8.44
N PHE A 406 -7.29 13.20 8.32
CA PHE A 406 -8.00 14.36 8.86
C PHE A 406 -7.80 14.59 10.38
N TRP A 407 -7.41 13.56 11.13
CA TRP A 407 -7.10 13.62 12.57
C TRP A 407 -5.90 14.54 12.90
N ASP A 408 -5.05 14.87 11.94
CA ASP A 408 -3.90 15.76 12.14
C ASP A 408 -4.27 17.26 12.20
N ASN A 409 -5.51 17.62 11.85
CA ASN A 409 -5.99 19.00 11.67
C ASN A 409 -5.15 19.82 10.67
N ARG A 410 -4.42 19.13 9.78
CA ARG A 410 -3.65 19.70 8.67
C ARG A 410 -3.54 18.67 7.55
N THR A 411 -3.43 19.12 6.31
CA THR A 411 -3.22 18.24 5.17
C THR A 411 -1.88 17.53 5.27
N GLY A 412 -1.85 16.29 4.80
CA GLY A 412 -0.66 15.46 4.73
C GLY A 412 -0.86 14.35 3.70
N HIS A 413 0.24 13.75 3.24
CA HIS A 413 0.15 12.68 2.26
C HIS A 413 -0.21 11.35 2.94
N VAL A 414 -1.16 10.59 2.39
CA VAL A 414 -1.61 9.30 2.97
C VAL A 414 -0.46 8.29 3.10
N ALA A 415 0.42 8.24 2.09
CA ALA A 415 1.52 7.27 2.03
C ALA A 415 2.81 7.86 1.45
N PRO A 416 3.49 8.78 2.14
CA PRO A 416 4.77 9.31 1.68
C PRO A 416 5.82 8.21 1.49
N LEU A 417 6.58 8.25 0.39
CA LEU A 417 7.69 7.31 0.16
C LEU A 417 8.92 7.75 0.95
N TYR A 418 9.28 9.02 0.83
CA TYR A 418 10.41 9.65 1.52
C TYR A 418 9.95 10.77 2.44
N TYR A 419 10.88 11.23 3.29
CA TYR A 419 10.70 12.43 4.11
C TYR A 419 10.57 13.65 3.21
N ASN A 420 9.70 14.60 3.54
CA ASN A 420 9.60 15.90 2.89
C ASN A 420 10.05 17.04 3.80
N ASP A 421 10.66 18.05 3.20
CA ASP A 421 11.02 19.29 3.90
C ASP A 421 9.76 19.97 4.46
N GLY A 422 9.72 20.09 5.79
CA GLY A 422 8.59 20.67 6.52
C GLY A 422 7.73 19.64 7.27
N ASP A 423 8.01 18.34 7.14
CA ASP A 423 7.32 17.31 7.91
C ASP A 423 7.51 17.50 9.42
N THR A 424 6.40 17.54 10.16
CA THR A 424 6.43 17.62 11.62
C THR A 424 6.82 16.29 12.27
N LEU A 425 6.66 15.18 11.56
CA LEU A 425 6.98 13.83 12.00
C LEU A 425 7.93 13.20 10.98
N PRO A 426 9.26 13.40 11.10
CA PRO A 426 10.23 13.01 10.08
C PRO A 426 10.34 11.48 9.86
N HIS A 427 9.68 10.69 10.71
CA HIS A 427 9.64 9.23 10.64
C HIS A 427 8.39 8.70 9.93
N PHE A 428 7.43 9.56 9.60
CA PHE A 428 6.17 9.19 8.95
C PHE A 428 6.35 9.13 7.43
N ASN A 429 7.19 8.18 7.00
CA ASN A 429 7.36 7.84 5.59
C ASN A 429 7.75 6.37 5.43
N THR A 430 7.41 5.83 4.26
CA THR A 430 7.62 4.43 3.89
C THR A 430 9.08 4.02 4.07
N ASN A 431 10.01 4.85 3.58
CA ASN A 431 11.43 4.53 3.62
C ASN A 431 11.94 4.37 5.06
N PHE A 432 11.54 5.26 5.97
CA PHE A 432 11.86 5.14 7.39
C PHE A 432 11.26 3.86 7.98
N SER A 433 9.97 3.62 7.78
CA SER A 433 9.27 2.46 8.36
C SER A 433 9.88 1.14 7.88
N VAL A 434 10.15 1.00 6.58
CA VAL A 434 10.83 -0.20 6.03
C VAL A 434 12.17 -0.41 6.71
N HIS A 435 13.04 0.61 6.73
CA HIS A 435 14.37 0.48 7.35
C HIS A 435 14.29 0.25 8.86
N TYR A 436 13.25 0.74 9.53
CA TYR A 436 13.03 0.49 10.94
C TYR A 436 12.69 -0.97 11.23
N TRP A 437 11.78 -1.56 10.44
CA TRP A 437 11.44 -2.99 10.53
C TRP A 437 12.65 -3.89 10.25
N LEU A 438 13.44 -3.55 9.23
CA LEU A 438 14.68 -4.27 8.93
C LEU A 438 15.69 -4.17 10.08
N LYS A 439 15.87 -2.97 10.65
CA LYS A 439 16.73 -2.75 11.82
C LYS A 439 16.24 -3.52 13.05
N ALA A 440 14.93 -3.67 13.22
CA ALA A 440 14.32 -4.42 14.31
C ALA A 440 14.42 -5.95 14.14
N GLY A 441 14.93 -6.45 13.00
CA GLY A 441 15.22 -7.86 12.78
C GLY A 441 14.30 -8.56 11.77
N ALA A 442 13.44 -7.82 11.04
CA ALA A 442 12.64 -8.42 9.97
C ALA A 442 13.52 -8.81 8.77
N PRO A 443 13.45 -10.05 8.28
CA PRO A 443 14.09 -10.44 7.02
C PRO A 443 13.47 -9.70 5.84
N ARG A 444 14.30 -9.21 4.91
CA ARG A 444 13.86 -8.40 3.76
C ARG A 444 12.83 -9.15 2.92
N GLU A 445 13.10 -10.42 2.63
CA GLU A 445 12.27 -11.33 1.85
C GLU A 445 10.92 -11.68 2.49
N LYS A 446 10.75 -11.36 3.77
CA LYS A 446 9.48 -11.53 4.50
C LYS A 446 8.72 -10.21 4.67
N LEU A 447 9.36 -9.06 4.51
CA LEU A 447 8.68 -7.76 4.61
C LEU A 447 8.00 -7.45 3.27
N VAL A 448 6.69 -7.24 3.29
CA VAL A 448 5.87 -6.94 2.10
C VAL A 448 5.34 -5.52 2.24
N LEU A 449 5.58 -4.68 1.23
CA LEU A 449 5.25 -3.25 1.30
C LEU A 449 3.76 -3.01 0.98
N GLY A 450 3.03 -2.42 1.92
CA GLY A 450 1.67 -1.95 1.75
C GLY A 450 1.58 -0.69 0.89
N MET A 451 0.64 -0.68 -0.05
CA MET A 451 0.30 0.48 -0.89
C MET A 451 -1.22 0.72 -0.86
N PRO A 452 -1.68 1.96 -0.58
CA PRO A 452 -3.09 2.28 -0.55
C PRO A 452 -3.61 2.51 -1.97
N LEU A 453 -4.79 1.97 -2.28
CA LEU A 453 -5.52 2.24 -3.52
C LEU A 453 -6.65 3.26 -3.29
N TYR A 454 -6.43 4.17 -2.35
CA TYR A 454 -7.34 5.21 -1.89
C TYR A 454 -6.56 6.46 -1.50
N GLY A 455 -7.28 7.54 -1.20
CA GLY A 455 -6.72 8.75 -0.65
C GLY A 455 -7.41 9.19 0.65
N GLN A 456 -6.68 9.97 1.44
CA GLN A 456 -7.19 10.62 2.64
C GLN A 456 -7.66 12.03 2.30
N THR A 457 -8.88 12.39 2.69
CA THR A 457 -9.52 13.67 2.35
C THR A 457 -9.55 14.64 3.52
N PHE A 458 -9.51 15.92 3.18
CA PHE A 458 -9.49 17.04 4.11
C PHE A 458 -10.39 18.15 3.59
N THR A 459 -11.12 18.79 4.50
CA THR A 459 -11.70 20.12 4.28
C THR A 459 -10.71 21.15 4.80
N LEU A 460 -10.18 22.01 3.94
CA LEU A 460 -9.24 23.08 4.27
C LEU A 460 -9.90 24.11 5.18
N ALA A 461 -9.17 24.62 6.17
CA ALA A 461 -9.67 25.72 7.01
C ALA A 461 -9.68 27.07 6.26
N ASP A 462 -8.82 27.19 5.25
CA ASP A 462 -8.76 28.32 4.32
C ASP A 462 -8.53 27.79 2.90
N SER A 463 -9.51 27.97 2.01
CA SER A 463 -9.42 27.56 0.60
C SER A 463 -8.27 28.25 -0.17
N GLY A 464 -7.66 29.30 0.38
CA GLY A 464 -6.47 29.95 -0.17
C GLY A 464 -5.14 29.27 0.20
N ASP A 465 -5.07 28.50 1.30
CA ASP A 465 -3.87 27.74 1.69
C ASP A 465 -4.02 26.27 1.26
N VAL A 466 -3.53 25.96 0.06
CA VAL A 466 -3.75 24.67 -0.61
C VAL A 466 -2.55 23.73 -0.58
N ARG A 467 -1.47 24.14 0.08
CA ARG A 467 -0.20 23.39 0.11
C ARG A 467 -0.31 22.16 1.01
N LEU A 468 0.66 21.27 0.87
CA LEU A 468 0.90 20.21 1.85
C LEU A 468 1.19 20.83 3.23
N GLY A 469 0.53 20.34 4.28
CA GLY A 469 0.64 20.89 5.64
C GLY A 469 -0.27 22.10 5.91
N ALA A 470 -1.19 22.44 5.00
CA ALA A 470 -2.20 23.48 5.22
C ALA A 470 -3.18 23.09 6.35
N PRO A 471 -3.65 24.03 7.18
CA PRO A 471 -4.63 23.72 8.23
C PRO A 471 -5.94 23.14 7.66
N ALA A 472 -6.48 22.12 8.32
CA ALA A 472 -7.72 21.46 7.94
C ALA A 472 -8.77 21.56 9.07
N ALA A 473 -10.03 21.78 8.70
CA ALA A 473 -11.16 21.85 9.62
C ALA A 473 -11.73 20.46 9.96
N GLY A 474 -11.45 19.46 9.13
CA GLY A 474 -11.96 18.10 9.31
C GLY A 474 -11.78 17.24 8.07
N PRO A 475 -12.47 16.08 8.00
CA PRO A 475 -12.46 15.24 6.81
C PRO A 475 -13.05 15.98 5.60
N GLY A 476 -12.55 15.67 4.42
CA GLY A 476 -13.11 16.18 3.16
C GLY A 476 -14.38 15.43 2.74
N GLU A 477 -15.15 16.08 1.88
CA GLU A 477 -16.43 15.65 1.29
C GLU A 477 -16.32 14.55 0.21
#